data_AF-A0A016T8G5-F1
#
_entry.id   AF-A0A016T8G5-F1
#
_cell.length_a   1.000
_cell.length_b   1.000
_cell.length_c   1.000
_cell.angle_alpha   90.00
_cell.angle_beta   90.00
_cell.angle_gamma   90.00
#
_symmetry.space_group_name_H-M   'P 1'
#
loop_
_entity.id
_entity.type
_entity.pdbx_description
1 polymer ?
#
loop_
_entity_poly.entity_id
_entity_poly.type
_entity_poly.pdbx_seq_one_letter_code
_entity_poly.pdbx_strand_id
1 'polypeptide(L)'
;MVRADRGTKLGTVTHEIGHALGFYHTQSRYDRDNWIHVDMGNVDPNLQYNFAKMTPATENHFGQPYDYGSVMQYNAYAFAVDPNQPTVIALNPAYQNSMGQREAPAFSDVRMINWVYNCSSFCSNVPVPPCRQPGYQDPRNCNSCKCPRIFGGQYCEQLPTGSAPNCNGAVLQVKTMAIL
;
A
#
# COMPACT_ATOMS: atom_id res chain seq x y z
N MET A 1 -0.11 -8.74 -21.68
CA MET A 1 0.77 -9.35 -20.65
C MET A 1 2.14 -8.72 -20.81
N VAL A 2 2.51 -7.75 -19.97
CA VAL A 2 3.84 -7.13 -20.03
C VAL A 2 4.83 -8.16 -19.47
N ARG A 3 5.76 -8.63 -20.31
CA ARG A 3 6.85 -9.50 -19.86
C ARG A 3 7.94 -8.62 -19.27
N ALA A 4 8.09 -8.64 -17.94
CA ALA A 4 9.27 -8.10 -17.29
C ALA A 4 10.48 -8.96 -17.68
N ASP A 5 11.54 -8.33 -18.17
CA ASP A 5 12.82 -8.98 -18.42
C ASP A 5 13.49 -9.40 -17.10
N ARG A 6 14.46 -10.31 -17.17
CA ARG A 6 15.09 -10.98 -16.01
C ARG A 6 15.94 -10.06 -15.10
N GLY A 7 15.80 -8.74 -15.20
CA GLY A 7 16.45 -7.73 -14.35
C GLY A 7 15.48 -6.75 -13.68
N THR A 8 14.24 -6.63 -14.17
CA THR A 8 13.28 -5.66 -13.62
C THR A 8 12.42 -6.30 -12.54
N LYS A 9 12.46 -5.76 -11.32
CA LYS A 9 11.59 -6.22 -10.22
C LYS A 9 10.13 -6.00 -10.60
N LEU A 10 9.26 -6.97 -10.30
CA LEU A 10 7.81 -6.88 -10.54
C LEU A 10 7.20 -5.60 -9.95
N GLY A 11 7.65 -5.19 -8.75
CA GLY A 11 7.22 -3.94 -8.13
C GLY A 11 7.57 -2.71 -8.94
N THR A 12 8.72 -2.67 -9.62
CA THR A 12 9.07 -1.53 -10.50
C THR A 12 8.14 -1.46 -11.70
N VAL A 13 7.93 -2.57 -12.41
CA VAL A 13 7.00 -2.59 -13.55
C VAL A 13 5.60 -2.17 -13.14
N THR A 14 5.12 -2.68 -12.01
CA THR A 14 3.78 -2.36 -11.52
C THR A 14 3.64 -0.94 -10.96
N HIS A 15 4.73 -0.34 -10.44
CA HIS A 15 4.78 1.08 -10.08
C HIS A 15 4.53 1.97 -11.30
N GLU A 16 5.26 1.73 -12.38
CA GLU A 16 5.09 2.51 -13.62
C GLU A 16 3.72 2.27 -14.27
N ILE A 17 3.21 1.04 -14.21
CA ILE A 17 1.83 0.75 -14.63
C ILE A 17 0.83 1.51 -13.74
N GLY A 18 1.06 1.61 -12.43
CA GLY A 18 0.25 2.40 -11.51
C GLY A 18 0.17 3.86 -11.94
N HIS A 19 1.31 4.48 -12.27
CA HIS A 19 1.34 5.84 -12.84
C HIS A 19 0.55 5.94 -14.14
N ALA A 20 0.72 5.00 -15.08
CA ALA A 20 -0.02 4.99 -16.33
C ALA A 20 -1.54 4.84 -16.13
N LEU A 21 -1.96 4.19 -15.05
CA LEU A 21 -3.37 4.05 -14.63
C LEU A 21 -3.86 5.21 -13.75
N GLY A 22 -3.06 6.26 -13.57
CA GLY A 22 -3.45 7.50 -12.91
C GLY A 22 -3.13 7.58 -11.42
N PHE A 23 -2.27 6.71 -10.88
CA PHE A 23 -1.87 6.79 -9.47
C PHE A 23 -0.70 7.74 -9.29
N TYR A 24 -0.84 8.65 -8.32
CA TYR A 24 0.28 9.43 -7.79
C TYR A 24 1.06 8.60 -6.77
N HIS A 25 2.22 9.09 -6.38
CA HIS A 25 2.94 8.49 -5.27
C HIS A 25 2.17 8.63 -3.95
N THR A 26 2.24 7.61 -3.10
CA THR A 26 1.47 7.55 -1.84
C THR A 26 1.87 8.67 -0.88
N GLN A 27 3.15 9.06 -0.84
CA GLN A 27 3.61 10.21 -0.04
C GLN A 27 3.12 11.57 -0.57
N SER A 28 2.52 11.62 -1.75
CA SER A 28 1.93 12.86 -2.29
C SER A 28 0.46 13.02 -1.90
N ARG A 29 -0.18 12.05 -1.23
CA ARG A 29 -1.57 12.20 -0.77
C ARG A 29 -1.80 13.49 0.00
N TYR A 30 -2.99 14.08 -0.13
CA TYR A 30 -3.30 15.34 0.55
C TYR A 30 -3.25 15.21 2.09
N ASP A 31 -3.51 14.01 2.62
CA ASP A 31 -3.53 13.67 4.04
C ASP A 31 -2.21 13.06 4.55
N ARG A 32 -1.15 13.02 3.73
CA ARG A 32 0.12 12.31 4.05
C ARG A 32 0.76 12.75 5.37
N ASP A 33 0.59 14.01 5.77
CA ASP A 33 1.19 14.55 7.01
C ASP A 33 0.56 13.99 8.30
N ASN A 34 -0.57 13.25 8.20
CA ASN A 34 -1.13 12.49 9.32
C ASN A 34 -0.41 11.14 9.55
N TRP A 35 0.49 10.75 8.64
CA TRP A 35 1.10 9.42 8.58
C TRP A 35 2.62 9.48 8.52
N ILE A 36 3.16 10.47 7.80
CA ILE A 36 4.59 10.68 7.64
C ILE A 36 4.96 12.14 7.92
N HIS A 37 6.20 12.35 8.35
CA HIS A 37 6.88 13.62 8.32
C HIS A 37 7.92 13.59 7.19
N VAL A 38 7.94 14.63 6.34
CA VAL A 38 8.98 14.81 5.33
C VAL A 38 9.97 15.86 5.84
N ASP A 39 11.20 15.45 6.09
CA ASP A 39 12.28 16.37 6.47
C ASP A 39 12.86 17.04 5.22
N MET A 40 12.25 18.17 4.85
CA MET A 40 12.69 18.97 3.70
C MET A 40 14.11 19.53 3.86
N GLY A 41 14.64 19.60 5.09
CA GLY A 41 16.01 20.04 5.35
C GLY A 41 17.07 19.03 4.87
N ASN A 42 16.69 17.76 4.79
CA ASN A 42 17.55 16.69 4.27
C ASN A 42 17.18 16.29 2.82
N VAL A 43 16.20 16.91 2.17
CA VAL A 43 15.90 16.67 0.75
C VAL A 43 16.75 17.59 -0.12
N ASP A 44 17.34 17.06 -1.21
CA ASP A 44 18.05 17.87 -2.21
C ASP A 44 17.17 19.08 -2.62
N PRO A 45 17.64 20.33 -2.42
CA PRO A 45 16.87 21.53 -2.70
C PRO A 45 16.29 21.57 -4.13
N ASN A 46 16.99 21.00 -5.11
CA ASN A 46 16.53 20.95 -6.49
C ASN A 46 15.45 19.89 -6.73
N LEU A 47 15.24 18.96 -5.80
CA LEU A 47 14.33 17.82 -5.93
C LEU A 47 13.15 17.87 -4.94
N GLN A 48 13.05 18.92 -4.13
CA GLN A 48 11.97 19.13 -3.16
C GLN A 48 10.56 19.09 -3.79
N TYR A 49 10.43 19.45 -5.06
CA TYR A 49 9.16 19.39 -5.79
C TYR A 49 8.58 17.96 -5.87
N ASN A 50 9.41 16.92 -5.77
CA ASN A 50 8.96 15.51 -5.75
C ASN A 50 8.15 15.16 -4.49
N PHE A 51 8.20 16.00 -3.46
CA PHE A 51 7.40 15.86 -2.24
C PHE A 51 6.19 16.80 -2.20
N ALA A 52 5.83 17.42 -3.32
CA ALA A 52 4.60 18.21 -3.41
C ALA A 52 3.37 17.35 -3.06
N LYS A 53 2.49 17.89 -2.21
CA LYS A 53 1.20 17.26 -1.92
C LYS A 53 0.22 17.51 -3.07
N MET A 54 -0.56 16.48 -3.35
CA MET A 54 -1.81 16.60 -4.08
C MET A 54 -2.84 17.34 -3.21
N THR A 55 -3.94 17.75 -3.85
CA THR A 55 -5.06 18.39 -3.18
C THR A 55 -6.27 17.47 -3.18
N PRO A 56 -7.26 17.65 -2.30
CA PRO A 56 -8.51 16.89 -2.36
C PRO A 56 -9.27 17.04 -3.70
N ALA A 57 -8.95 18.07 -4.50
CA ALA A 57 -9.53 18.26 -5.84
C ALA A 57 -8.83 17.44 -6.93
N THR A 58 -7.58 17.03 -6.71
CA THR A 58 -6.73 16.36 -7.70
C THR A 58 -6.37 14.93 -7.32
N GLU A 59 -6.65 14.51 -6.09
CA GLU A 59 -6.42 13.15 -5.60
C GLU A 59 -7.57 12.70 -4.72
N ASN A 60 -7.96 11.43 -4.88
CA ASN A 60 -8.96 10.76 -4.06
C ASN A 60 -8.50 9.32 -3.81
N HIS A 61 -8.32 8.96 -2.55
CA HIS A 61 -7.93 7.62 -2.11
C HIS A 61 -9.13 6.77 -1.68
N PHE A 62 -10.36 7.23 -1.90
CA PHE A 62 -11.60 6.46 -1.77
C PHE A 62 -11.78 5.79 -0.40
N GLY A 63 -11.37 6.48 0.66
CA GLY A 63 -11.41 5.96 2.03
C GLY A 63 -10.39 4.86 2.32
N GLN A 64 -9.46 4.56 1.41
CA GLN A 64 -8.36 3.63 1.64
C GLN A 64 -7.38 4.23 2.67
N PRO A 65 -7.10 3.53 3.78
CA PRO A 65 -6.08 3.95 4.74
C PRO A 65 -4.71 4.11 4.08
N TYR A 66 -3.87 4.97 4.65
CA TYR A 66 -2.50 5.16 4.17
C TYR A 66 -1.72 3.85 4.31
N ASP A 67 -1.14 3.38 3.20
CA ASP A 67 -0.36 2.15 3.17
C ASP A 67 1.12 2.47 2.90
N TYR A 68 1.92 2.43 3.97
CA TYR A 68 3.36 2.60 3.90
C TYR A 68 4.04 1.56 2.99
N GLY A 69 3.43 0.38 2.83
CA GLY A 69 3.93 -0.70 1.98
C GLY A 69 3.44 -0.62 0.54
N SER A 70 2.66 0.40 0.17
CA SER A 70 2.24 0.62 -1.22
C SER A 70 3.44 0.63 -2.16
N VAL A 71 3.30 0.01 -3.33
CA VAL A 71 4.35 0.05 -4.36
C VAL A 71 4.58 1.48 -4.86
N MET A 72 3.60 2.36 -4.67
CA MET A 72 3.66 3.79 -5.01
C MET A 72 4.32 4.65 -3.91
N GLN A 73 4.64 4.08 -2.75
CA GLN A 73 5.35 4.80 -1.68
C GLN A 73 6.84 4.93 -2.00
N TYR A 74 7.40 6.12 -1.79
CA TYR A 74 8.84 6.36 -1.82
C TYR A 74 9.60 5.59 -0.74
N ASN A 75 10.88 5.35 -1.00
CA ASN A 75 11.82 4.90 0.02
C ASN A 75 12.00 6.00 1.09
N ALA A 76 12.25 5.59 2.34
CA ALA A 76 12.53 6.47 3.47
C ALA A 76 13.66 7.50 3.24
N TYR A 77 14.63 7.18 2.38
CA TYR A 77 15.82 7.99 2.08
C TYR A 77 15.76 8.66 0.69
N ALA A 78 14.57 8.71 0.07
CA ALA A 78 14.42 9.26 -1.28
C ALA A 78 14.92 10.72 -1.34
N PHE A 79 15.82 10.98 -2.29
CA PHE A 79 16.40 12.31 -2.55
C PHE A 79 17.14 12.95 -1.36
N ALA A 80 17.67 12.14 -0.44
CA ALA A 80 18.42 12.61 0.71
C ALA A 80 19.75 13.29 0.30
N VAL A 81 20.10 14.39 0.97
CA VAL A 81 21.43 15.01 0.92
C VAL A 81 22.41 14.22 1.79
N ASP A 82 22.01 13.91 3.02
CA ASP A 82 22.71 12.93 3.86
C ASP A 82 22.03 11.56 3.72
N PRO A 83 22.65 10.60 3.02
CA PRO A 83 22.06 9.27 2.79
C PRO A 83 21.93 8.42 4.07
N ASN A 84 22.52 8.86 5.19
CA ASN A 84 22.38 8.17 6.48
C ASN A 84 21.16 8.65 7.29
N GLN A 85 20.48 9.71 6.83
CA GLN A 85 19.29 10.26 7.47
C GLN A 85 18.08 10.09 6.54
N PRO A 86 16.92 9.61 7.04
CA PRO A 86 15.73 9.48 6.22
C PRO A 86 15.16 10.87 5.89
N THR A 87 14.62 11.03 4.68
CA THR A 87 13.82 12.19 4.27
C THR A 87 12.35 11.98 4.57
N VAL A 88 11.88 10.73 4.59
CA VAL A 88 10.51 10.36 4.92
C VAL A 88 10.50 9.52 6.19
N ILE A 89 9.88 10.08 7.23
CA ILE A 89 9.83 9.53 8.58
C ILE A 89 8.38 9.14 8.89
N ALA A 90 8.12 7.87 9.16
CA ALA A 90 6.81 7.40 9.58
C ALA A 90 6.50 7.90 11.00
N LEU A 91 5.31 8.49 11.19
CA LEU A 91 4.87 8.93 12.52
C LEU A 91 4.64 7.74 13.46
N ASN A 92 4.32 6.57 12.91
CA ASN A 92 4.39 5.31 13.63
C ASN A 92 5.69 4.55 13.25
N PRO A 93 6.68 4.46 14.16
CA PRO A 93 7.98 3.86 13.87
C PRO A 93 7.92 2.40 13.41
N ALA A 94 6.85 1.66 13.75
CA ALA A 94 6.68 0.27 13.32
C ALA A 94 6.62 0.13 11.78
N TYR A 95 6.29 1.21 11.07
CA TYR A 95 6.17 1.23 9.62
C TYR A 95 7.36 1.86 8.89
N GLN A 96 8.35 2.39 9.60
CA GLN A 96 9.50 3.09 8.98
C GLN A 96 10.18 2.23 7.90
N ASN A 97 10.36 0.94 8.17
CA ASN A 97 11.05 0.00 7.29
C ASN A 97 10.15 -0.68 6.27
N SER A 98 8.86 -0.35 6.22
CA SER A 98 7.94 -0.88 5.19
C SER A 98 7.91 -0.05 3.90
N MET A 99 8.43 1.18 3.94
CA MET A 99 8.38 2.12 2.83
C MET A 99 9.38 1.79 1.72
N GLY A 100 8.98 2.05 0.47
CA GLY A 100 9.87 1.92 -0.69
C GLY A 100 10.06 0.50 -1.22
N GLN A 101 9.24 -0.46 -0.77
CA GLN A 101 9.29 -1.82 -1.32
C GLN A 101 9.01 -1.82 -2.83
N ARG A 102 9.66 -2.73 -3.55
CA ARG A 102 9.46 -2.99 -4.99
C ARG A 102 9.36 -4.48 -5.28
N GLU A 103 8.79 -5.26 -4.35
CA GLU A 103 8.53 -6.69 -4.52
C GLU A 103 7.29 -6.90 -5.41
N ALA A 104 6.16 -6.30 -5.03
CA ALA A 104 4.88 -6.41 -5.72
C ALA A 104 3.90 -5.30 -5.27
N PRO A 105 2.79 -5.06 -5.99
CA PRO A 105 1.70 -4.21 -5.51
C PRO A 105 1.17 -4.68 -4.15
N ALA A 106 0.93 -3.73 -3.25
CA ALA A 106 0.24 -4.00 -2.00
C ALA A 106 -1.23 -4.36 -2.25
N PHE A 107 -1.87 -4.97 -1.25
CA PHE A 107 -3.30 -5.27 -1.32
C PHE A 107 -4.14 -4.01 -1.54
N SER A 108 -3.75 -2.90 -0.92
CA SER A 108 -4.35 -1.57 -1.07
C SER A 108 -4.25 -1.05 -2.51
N ASP A 109 -3.09 -1.19 -3.15
CA ASP A 109 -2.86 -0.76 -4.55
C ASP A 109 -3.82 -1.50 -5.49
N VAL A 110 -3.91 -2.83 -5.35
CA VAL A 110 -4.81 -3.66 -6.18
C VAL A 110 -6.28 -3.35 -5.89
N ARG A 111 -6.64 -3.15 -4.63
CA ARG A 111 -8.00 -2.78 -4.22
C ARG A 111 -8.41 -1.44 -4.84
N MET A 112 -7.53 -0.44 -4.77
CA MET A 112 -7.80 0.89 -5.30
C MET A 112 -7.96 0.87 -6.82
N ILE A 113 -7.12 0.14 -7.56
CA ILE A 113 -7.27 0.01 -9.02
C ILE A 113 -8.60 -0.66 -9.36
N ASN A 114 -8.95 -1.74 -8.66
CA ASN A 114 -10.22 -2.43 -8.88
C ASN A 114 -11.43 -1.53 -8.62
N TRP A 115 -11.33 -0.64 -7.62
CA TRP A 115 -12.37 0.33 -7.33
C TRP A 115 -12.47 1.41 -8.41
N VAL A 116 -11.36 2.04 -8.77
CA VAL A 116 -11.31 3.15 -9.75
C VAL A 116 -11.81 2.72 -11.12
N TYR A 117 -11.47 1.51 -11.55
CA TYR A 117 -11.88 0.95 -12.85
C TYR A 117 -13.16 0.12 -12.78
N ASN A 118 -13.89 0.16 -11.65
CA ASN A 118 -15.15 -0.56 -11.44
C ASN A 118 -15.08 -2.04 -11.84
N CYS A 119 -13.99 -2.72 -11.45
CA CYS A 119 -13.79 -4.14 -11.77
C CYS A 119 -14.89 -5.03 -11.15
N SER A 120 -15.56 -4.59 -10.09
CA SER A 120 -16.73 -5.30 -9.52
C SER A 120 -17.89 -5.47 -10.51
N SER A 121 -17.95 -4.69 -11.59
CA SER A 121 -18.95 -4.84 -12.64
C SER A 121 -18.91 -6.21 -13.34
N PHE A 122 -17.76 -6.90 -13.35
CA PHE A 122 -17.68 -8.28 -13.85
C PHE A 122 -18.49 -9.27 -13.01
N CYS A 123 -18.85 -8.89 -11.78
CA CYS A 123 -19.60 -9.70 -10.83
C CYS A 123 -21.02 -9.19 -10.59
N SER A 124 -21.56 -8.29 -11.42
CA SER A 124 -22.87 -7.65 -11.20
C SER A 124 -24.05 -8.63 -11.01
N ASN A 125 -23.95 -9.86 -11.52
CA ASN A 125 -24.99 -10.88 -11.40
C ASN A 125 -24.72 -11.90 -10.27
N VAL A 126 -23.68 -11.69 -9.47
CA VAL A 126 -23.26 -12.60 -8.40
C VAL A 126 -23.32 -11.86 -7.06
N PRO A 127 -24.04 -12.39 -6.06
CA PRO A 127 -24.08 -11.80 -4.73
C PRO A 127 -22.67 -11.63 -4.14
N VAL A 128 -22.42 -10.47 -3.53
CA VAL A 128 -21.14 -10.18 -2.88
C VAL A 128 -20.97 -11.13 -1.68
N PRO A 129 -19.91 -11.97 -1.64
CA PRO A 129 -19.65 -12.81 -0.47
C PRO A 129 -19.35 -11.94 0.76
N PRO A 130 -19.63 -12.41 1.99
CA PRO A 130 -19.49 -11.64 3.23
C PRO A 130 -18.02 -11.47 3.66
N CYS A 131 -17.18 -10.87 2.81
CA CYS A 131 -15.77 -10.66 3.08
C CYS A 131 -15.55 -9.74 4.28
N ARG A 132 -14.71 -10.17 5.22
CA ARG A 132 -14.27 -9.36 6.36
C ARG A 132 -13.39 -8.23 5.86
N GLN A 133 -13.68 -7.01 6.32
CA GLN A 133 -12.87 -5.83 6.00
C GLN A 133 -11.42 -6.03 6.47
N PRO A 134 -10.41 -5.65 5.66
CA PRO A 134 -10.52 -4.90 4.40
C PRO A 134 -10.65 -5.77 3.13
N GLY A 135 -10.97 -7.06 3.25
CA GLY A 135 -11.26 -7.97 2.13
C GLY A 135 -12.47 -7.54 1.28
N TYR A 136 -12.50 -7.96 0.02
CA TYR A 136 -13.58 -7.65 -0.94
C TYR A 136 -13.79 -8.79 -1.96
N GLN A 137 -14.92 -8.79 -2.68
CA GLN A 137 -15.21 -9.78 -3.72
C GLN A 137 -14.12 -9.79 -4.81
N ASP A 138 -13.54 -10.94 -5.13
CA ASP A 138 -12.53 -11.00 -6.19
C ASP A 138 -13.18 -10.78 -7.56
N PRO A 139 -12.81 -9.73 -8.31
CA PRO A 139 -13.38 -9.46 -9.64
C PRO A 139 -13.11 -10.55 -10.68
N ARG A 140 -12.12 -11.43 -10.44
CA ARG A 140 -11.79 -12.57 -11.31
C ARG A 140 -12.49 -13.86 -10.89
N ASN A 141 -13.01 -13.92 -9.66
CA ASN A 141 -13.75 -15.05 -9.14
C ASN A 141 -14.82 -14.55 -8.14
N CYS A 142 -15.99 -14.23 -8.68
CA CYS A 142 -17.07 -13.54 -7.99
C CYS A 142 -17.62 -14.27 -6.76
N ASN A 143 -17.36 -15.57 -6.61
CA ASN A 143 -17.79 -16.37 -5.47
C ASN A 143 -16.77 -16.42 -4.32
N SER A 144 -15.68 -15.66 -4.42
CA SER A 144 -14.56 -15.69 -3.47
C SER A 144 -14.17 -14.31 -2.98
N CYS A 145 -13.59 -14.25 -1.77
CA CYS A 145 -13.01 -13.03 -1.23
C CYS A 145 -11.53 -12.92 -1.59
N LYS A 146 -11.12 -11.74 -2.04
CA LYS A 146 -9.72 -11.34 -2.11
C LYS A 146 -9.29 -10.80 -0.75
N CYS A 147 -8.33 -11.46 -0.13
CA CYS A 147 -7.86 -11.15 1.21
C CYS A 147 -6.51 -10.42 1.20
N PRO A 148 -6.25 -9.53 2.19
CA PRO A 148 -4.89 -9.03 2.42
C PRO A 148 -3.95 -10.19 2.75
N ARG A 149 -2.65 -10.03 2.47
CA ARG A 149 -1.63 -11.11 2.51
C ARG A 149 -1.64 -11.96 3.79
N ILE A 150 -1.96 -11.38 4.94
CA ILE A 150 -1.96 -12.08 6.24
C ILE A 150 -3.34 -12.64 6.62
N PHE A 151 -4.40 -12.41 5.85
CA PHE A 151 -5.71 -12.97 6.15
C PHE A 151 -5.99 -14.15 5.22
N GLY A 152 -6.63 -15.18 5.76
CA GLY A 152 -7.07 -16.36 5.05
C GLY A 152 -8.51 -16.74 5.40
N GLY A 153 -8.92 -17.94 5.04
CA GLY A 153 -10.32 -18.38 5.16
C GLY A 153 -11.18 -17.96 3.97
N GLN A 154 -12.42 -18.43 3.95
CA GLN A 154 -13.34 -18.19 2.83
C GLN A 154 -13.73 -16.72 2.72
N TYR A 155 -13.76 -16.02 3.85
CA TYR A 155 -14.23 -14.65 4.00
C TYR A 155 -13.17 -13.73 4.60
N CYS A 156 -11.88 -14.09 4.54
CA CYS A 156 -10.77 -13.34 5.14
C CYS A 156 -10.85 -13.26 6.68
N GLU A 157 -11.48 -14.24 7.32
CA GLU A 157 -11.71 -14.28 8.77
C GLU A 157 -10.57 -14.93 9.57
N GLN A 158 -9.65 -15.61 8.89
CA GLN A 158 -8.58 -16.36 9.55
C GLN A 158 -7.30 -15.54 9.54
N LEU A 159 -6.58 -15.55 10.66
CA LEU A 159 -5.20 -15.10 10.73
C LEU A 159 -4.27 -16.31 10.64
N PRO A 160 -3.03 -16.14 10.17
CA PRO A 160 -2.07 -17.23 10.11
C PRO A 160 -1.71 -17.57 11.56
N THR A 161 -1.85 -18.83 11.94
CA THR A 161 -1.39 -19.28 13.24
C THR A 161 0.13 -19.35 13.24
N GLY A 162 0.79 -18.53 14.05
CA GLY A 162 2.24 -18.55 14.18
C GLY A 162 2.73 -17.76 15.39
N SER A 163 3.86 -18.19 15.94
CA SER A 163 4.65 -17.47 16.93
C SER A 163 6.02 -17.17 16.32
N ALA A 164 6.33 -15.89 16.12
CA ALA A 164 7.71 -15.49 15.86
C ALA A 164 8.42 -15.41 17.22
N PRO A 165 9.56 -16.11 17.42
CA PRO A 165 10.24 -16.12 18.72
C PRO A 165 10.66 -14.71 19.17
N ASN A 166 11.09 -13.87 18.22
CA ASN A 166 11.49 -12.48 18.42
C ASN A 166 11.31 -11.68 17.12
N CYS A 167 10.50 -10.62 17.14
CA CYS A 167 10.49 -9.58 16.11
C CYS A 167 11.02 -8.29 16.74
N ASN A 168 12.25 -7.86 16.39
CA ASN A 168 12.92 -6.70 16.99
C ASN A 168 12.97 -6.74 18.53
N GLY A 169 13.17 -7.93 19.11
CA GLY A 169 13.21 -8.12 20.57
C GLY A 169 11.83 -8.18 21.26
N ALA A 170 10.72 -8.09 20.52
CA ALA A 170 9.38 -8.24 21.04
C ALA A 170 8.73 -9.56 20.59
N VAL A 171 7.93 -10.17 21.48
CA VAL A 171 7.00 -11.26 21.12
C VAL A 171 5.70 -10.62 20.67
N LEU A 172 5.36 -10.78 19.39
CA LEU A 172 4.12 -10.27 18.83
C LEU A 172 3.13 -11.42 18.68
N GLN A 173 1.98 -11.32 19.35
CA GLN A 173 0.82 -12.19 19.13
C GLN A 173 -0.23 -11.41 18.34
N VAL A 174 -0.57 -11.91 17.15
CA VAL A 174 -1.71 -11.35 16.41
C VAL A 174 -2.98 -11.90 17.04
N LYS A 175 -3.73 -11.03 17.73
CA LYS A 175 -5.09 -11.34 18.18
C LYS A 175 -6.05 -10.65 17.22
N THR A 176 -7.10 -11.34 16.81
CA THR A 176 -8.26 -10.70 16.18
C THR A 176 -8.80 -9.64 17.13
N MET A 177 -8.51 -8.37 16.85
CA MET A 177 -9.30 -7.27 17.41
C MET A 177 -10.66 -7.34 16.74
N ALA A 178 -11.72 -7.46 17.53
CA ALA A 178 -13.04 -7.10 17.07
C ALA A 178 -12.97 -5.61 16.71
N ILE A 179 -12.92 -5.30 15.42
CA ILE A 179 -13.12 -3.93 14.94
C ILE A 179 -14.60 -3.65 15.18
N LEU A 180 -14.90 -2.80 16.16
CA LEU A 180 -16.22 -2.21 16.41
C LEU A 180 -16.63 -1.33 15.23
#